data_AF-B5YGW9-F1
#
_entry.id   AF-B5YGW9-F1
#
_cell.length_a   1.000
_cell.length_b   1.000
_cell.length_c   1.000
_cell.angle_alpha   90.00
_cell.angle_beta   90.00
_cell.angle_gamma   90.00
#
_symmetry.space_group_name_H-M   'P 1'
#
loop_
_entity.id
_entity.type
_entity.pdbx_description
1 polymer ?
#
loop_
_entity_poly.entity_id
_entity_poly.type
_entity_poly.pdbx_seq_one_letter_code
_entity_poly.pdbx_strand_id
1 'polypeptide(L)'
;MNRIFKNILTENLTIKIISIALAVFLWFFVTFKGQTETSLDVPLEFKNTPSEMEVLKQSAKKITVSISARERILREIAQNDIRVIVDLSNVKLGENSIPLTKSSVKLPRGVEILRIDPSTVKLYLDKKEQKAVPVKAVITGKPQKGFVVSSVEINPSSINIEGAKRELDRIRLIKTEPIDIEGIKDNLTIQAKIDPEGKIFRTDKDTVYVTVKLRRH
;
A
#
# COMPACT_ATOMS: atom_id res chain seq x y z
N MET A 1 64.44 -1.63 -32.06
CA MET A 1 63.35 -1.23 -31.13
C MET A 1 63.01 -2.27 -30.04
N ASN A 2 63.84 -3.32 -29.82
CA ASN A 2 63.43 -4.49 -29.00
C ASN A 2 64.26 -4.76 -27.73
N ARG A 3 65.25 -3.92 -27.37
CA ARG A 3 66.12 -4.14 -26.19
C ARG A 3 65.66 -3.41 -24.93
N ILE A 4 65.15 -2.18 -25.07
CA ILE A 4 64.59 -1.39 -23.96
C ILE A 4 63.35 -2.08 -23.38
N PHE A 5 62.49 -2.62 -24.25
CA PHE A 5 61.33 -3.44 -23.85
C PHE A 5 61.73 -4.72 -23.10
N LYS A 6 62.83 -5.39 -23.50
CA LYS A 6 63.32 -6.58 -22.80
C LYS A 6 63.82 -6.26 -21.39
N ASN A 7 64.62 -5.20 -21.21
CA ASN A 7 65.11 -4.81 -19.88
C ASN A 7 63.99 -4.30 -18.95
N ILE A 8 63.00 -3.57 -19.49
CA ILE A 8 61.80 -3.19 -18.74
C ILE A 8 61.00 -4.43 -18.31
N LEU A 9 61.00 -5.51 -19.10
CA LEU A 9 60.32 -6.75 -18.73
C LEU A 9 61.11 -7.57 -17.70
N THR A 10 62.44 -7.67 -17.82
CA THR A 10 63.26 -8.63 -17.06
C THR A 10 63.83 -8.11 -15.74
N GLU A 11 63.87 -6.81 -15.49
CA GLU A 11 64.28 -6.28 -14.18
C GLU A 11 63.15 -6.37 -13.14
N ASN A 12 63.49 -6.77 -11.92
CA ASN A 12 62.56 -6.94 -10.78
C ASN A 12 61.37 -7.89 -11.07
N LEU A 13 61.64 -8.98 -11.81
CA LEU A 13 60.64 -9.98 -12.21
C LEU A 13 59.83 -10.51 -11.01
N THR A 14 60.49 -10.73 -9.87
CA THR A 14 59.86 -11.21 -8.62
C THR A 14 58.74 -10.30 -8.13
N ILE A 15 58.98 -8.98 -8.10
CA ILE A 15 57.99 -8.01 -7.62
C ILE A 15 56.77 -7.99 -8.56
N LYS A 16 57.01 -8.04 -9.87
CA LYS A 16 55.92 -8.08 -10.86
C LYS A 16 55.07 -9.35 -10.75
N ILE A 17 55.70 -10.50 -10.54
CA ILE A 17 54.99 -11.77 -10.34
C ILE A 17 54.14 -11.70 -9.06
N ILE A 18 54.69 -11.18 -7.97
CA ILE A 18 53.95 -10.98 -6.71
C ILE A 18 52.78 -10.03 -6.93
N SER A 19 52.98 -8.91 -7.64
CA SER A 19 51.91 -7.96 -7.93
C SER A 19 50.81 -8.56 -8.79
N ILE A 20 51.16 -9.36 -9.81
CA ILE A 20 50.17 -10.07 -10.64
C ILE A 20 49.45 -11.15 -9.83
N ALA A 21 50.16 -11.92 -9.00
CA ALA A 21 49.56 -12.93 -8.13
C ALA A 21 48.59 -12.29 -7.13
N LEU A 22 48.98 -11.16 -6.53
CA LEU A 22 48.13 -10.39 -5.63
C LEU A 22 46.92 -9.81 -6.36
N ALA A 23 47.10 -9.29 -7.57
CA ALA A 23 46.01 -8.78 -8.40
C ALA A 23 45.02 -9.89 -8.76
N VAL A 24 45.49 -11.07 -9.17
CA VAL A 24 44.66 -12.24 -9.48
C VAL A 24 43.95 -12.75 -8.23
N PHE A 25 44.64 -12.78 -7.08
CA PHE A 25 44.06 -13.17 -5.80
C PHE A 25 42.94 -12.22 -5.36
N LEU A 26 43.16 -10.90 -5.43
CA LEU A 26 42.15 -9.89 -5.13
C LEU A 26 40.98 -9.96 -6.12
N TRP A 27 41.26 -10.10 -7.41
CA TRP A 27 40.23 -10.26 -8.44
C TRP A 27 39.36 -11.50 -8.19
N PHE A 28 39.99 -12.62 -7.85
CA PHE A 28 39.31 -13.85 -7.49
C PHE A 28 38.47 -13.68 -6.22
N PHE A 29 39.04 -13.08 -5.18
CA PHE A 29 38.35 -12.83 -3.90
C PHE A 29 37.10 -11.97 -4.07
N VAL A 30 37.16 -10.94 -4.93
CA VAL A 30 36.02 -10.08 -5.27
C VAL A 30 34.95 -10.86 -6.05
N THR A 31 35.37 -11.68 -7.02
CA THR A 31 34.45 -12.40 -7.93
C THR A 31 33.81 -13.62 -7.26
N PHE A 32 34.42 -14.21 -6.22
CA PHE A 32 33.91 -15.42 -5.57
C PHE A 32 32.70 -15.20 -4.64
N LYS A 33 32.24 -13.95 -4.46
CA LYS A 33 31.01 -13.66 -3.71
C LYS A 33 29.78 -14.04 -4.54
N GLY A 34 29.42 -15.33 -4.52
CA GLY A 34 28.33 -15.93 -5.31
C GLY A 34 26.90 -15.60 -4.87
N GLN A 35 26.69 -14.57 -4.05
CA GLN A 35 25.36 -14.08 -3.68
C GLN A 35 25.28 -12.58 -3.93
N THR A 36 24.20 -12.16 -4.58
CA THR A 36 23.92 -10.77 -4.87
C THR A 36 22.95 -10.24 -3.81
N GLU A 37 23.21 -9.03 -3.33
CA GLU A 37 22.32 -8.30 -2.43
C GLU A 37 21.29 -7.51 -3.23
N THR A 38 20.02 -7.62 -2.88
CA THR A 38 18.96 -6.77 -3.44
C THR A 38 18.00 -6.29 -2.36
N SER A 39 17.37 -5.14 -2.57
CA SER A 39 16.36 -4.59 -1.66
C SER A 39 15.02 -4.49 -2.38
N LEU A 40 13.98 -4.99 -1.73
CA LEU A 40 12.63 -5.06 -2.30
C LEU A 40 11.63 -4.40 -1.35
N ASP A 41 10.72 -3.61 -1.92
CA ASP A 41 9.61 -3.02 -1.18
C ASP A 41 8.42 -3.97 -1.15
N VAL A 42 8.17 -4.52 0.04
CA VAL A 42 7.18 -5.57 0.26
C VAL A 42 5.98 -4.98 1.00
N PRO A 43 4.74 -5.24 0.57
CA PRO A 43 3.55 -4.78 1.29
C PRO A 43 3.45 -5.46 2.67
N LEU A 44 2.96 -4.71 3.65
CA LEU A 44 2.66 -5.21 4.99
C LEU A 44 1.30 -5.90 4.99
N GLU A 45 1.26 -7.16 5.42
CA GLU A 45 0.04 -7.94 5.63
C GLU A 45 -0.22 -8.14 7.13
N PHE A 46 -1.50 -8.13 7.51
CA PHE A 46 -1.93 -8.38 8.88
C PHE A 46 -2.55 -9.78 8.99
N LYS A 47 -2.19 -10.50 10.05
CA LYS A 47 -2.75 -11.82 10.38
C LYS A 47 -3.44 -11.76 11.74
N ASN A 48 -4.50 -12.55 11.90
CA ASN A 48 -5.24 -12.71 13.15
C ASN A 48 -5.77 -11.38 13.74
N THR A 49 -6.21 -10.45 12.88
CA THR A 49 -6.85 -9.21 13.34
C THR A 49 -8.08 -9.54 14.18
N PRO A 50 -8.15 -9.12 15.46
CA PRO A 50 -9.33 -9.33 16.28
C PRO A 50 -10.58 -8.73 15.61
N SER A 51 -11.70 -9.46 15.60
CA SER A 51 -12.92 -9.04 14.90
C SER A 51 -13.52 -7.73 15.41
N GLU A 52 -13.24 -7.36 16.66
CA GLU A 52 -13.68 -6.11 17.30
C GLU A 52 -12.70 -4.94 17.11
N MET A 53 -11.62 -5.11 16.35
CA MET A 53 -10.60 -4.09 16.17
C MET A 53 -10.33 -3.80 14.70
N GLU A 54 -9.95 -2.56 14.42
CA GLU A 54 -9.52 -2.11 13.10
C GLU A 54 -8.24 -1.26 13.18
N VAL A 55 -7.36 -1.43 12.19
CA VAL A 55 -6.12 -0.65 12.09
C VAL A 55 -6.46 0.73 11.56
N LEU A 56 -6.42 1.72 12.44
CA LEU A 56 -6.70 3.12 12.12
C LEU A 56 -5.49 3.82 11.49
N LYS A 57 -4.29 3.59 12.03
CA LYS A 57 -3.04 4.16 11.50
C LYS A 57 -1.92 3.13 11.52
N GLN A 58 -1.01 3.25 10.57
CA GLN A 58 0.22 2.49 10.50
C GLN A 58 1.38 3.38 10.09
N SER A 59 2.56 3.18 10.68
CA SER A 59 3.75 3.97 10.37
C SER A 59 4.34 3.68 8.98
N ALA A 60 4.08 2.49 8.43
CA ALA A 60 4.57 2.09 7.11
C ALA A 60 3.56 1.15 6.44
N LYS A 61 3.33 1.34 5.13
CA LYS A 61 2.52 0.43 4.28
C LYS A 61 3.35 -0.59 3.54
N LYS A 62 4.62 -0.25 3.28
CA LYS A 62 5.61 -1.11 2.65
C LYS A 62 6.83 -1.16 3.55
N ILE A 63 7.49 -2.31 3.57
CA ILE A 63 8.70 -2.58 4.32
C ILE A 63 9.78 -2.92 3.30
N THR A 64 10.92 -2.25 3.38
CA THR A 64 12.06 -2.55 2.55
C THR A 64 12.81 -3.73 3.17
N VAL A 65 12.87 -4.84 2.47
CA VAL A 65 13.58 -6.05 2.89
C VAL A 65 14.80 -6.22 2.00
N SER A 66 15.99 -6.15 2.59
CA SER A 66 17.25 -6.45 1.93
C SER A 66 17.53 -7.95 2.06
N ILE A 67 17.69 -8.61 0.92
CA ILE A 67 17.88 -10.05 0.82
C ILE A 67 19.18 -10.39 0.08
N SER A 68 19.74 -11.54 0.45
CA SER A 68 20.85 -12.20 -0.25
C SER A 68 20.35 -13.48 -0.88
N ALA A 69 20.61 -13.68 -2.17
CA ALA A 69 20.37 -14.96 -2.80
C ALA A 69 21.31 -15.19 -3.98
N ARG A 70 21.34 -16.44 -4.48
CA ARG A 70 22.03 -16.74 -5.73
C ARG A 70 21.35 -16.00 -6.87
N GLU A 71 22.16 -15.54 -7.80
CA GLU A 71 21.74 -14.78 -8.98
C GLU A 71 20.59 -15.44 -9.77
N ARG A 72 20.56 -16.78 -9.85
CA ARG A 72 19.44 -17.51 -10.48
C ARG A 72 18.11 -17.31 -9.74
N ILE A 73 18.14 -17.39 -8.41
CA ILE A 73 16.95 -17.26 -7.56
C ILE A 73 16.42 -15.82 -7.66
N LEU A 74 17.29 -14.81 -7.59
CA LEU A 74 16.86 -13.41 -7.69
C LEU A 74 16.11 -13.07 -8.97
N ARG A 75 16.48 -13.69 -10.10
CA ARG A 75 15.77 -13.50 -11.37
C ARG A 75 14.43 -14.20 -11.43
N GLU A 76 14.21 -15.22 -10.61
CA GLU A 76 12.97 -16.00 -10.55
C GLU A 76 12.01 -15.50 -9.46
N ILE A 77 12.51 -14.79 -8.44
CA ILE A 77 11.67 -14.22 -7.37
C ILE A 77 10.70 -13.19 -7.98
N ALA A 78 9.41 -13.48 -7.88
CA ALA A 78 8.37 -12.50 -8.12
C ALA A 78 8.14 -11.64 -6.87
N GLN A 79 7.69 -10.40 -7.07
CA GLN A 79 7.39 -9.48 -5.95
C GLN A 79 6.35 -10.06 -4.95
N ASN A 80 5.50 -10.99 -5.38
CA ASN A 80 4.45 -11.61 -4.57
C ASN A 80 4.91 -12.83 -3.75
N ASP A 81 6.14 -13.31 -3.98
CA ASP A 81 6.73 -14.45 -3.26
C ASP A 81 7.25 -14.06 -1.88
N ILE A 82 7.45 -12.76 -1.66
CA ILE A 82 7.90 -12.19 -0.40
C ILE A 82 6.74 -11.47 0.25
N ARG A 83 6.45 -11.80 1.51
CA ARG A 83 5.36 -11.16 2.27
C ARG A 83 5.82 -10.87 3.68
N VAL A 84 5.55 -9.65 4.16
CA VAL A 84 5.80 -9.29 5.56
C VAL A 84 4.48 -9.39 6.32
N ILE A 85 4.40 -10.36 7.22
CA ILE A 85 3.22 -10.66 8.01
C ILE A 85 3.43 -10.19 9.44
N VAL A 86 2.49 -9.38 9.90
CA VAL A 86 2.39 -8.92 11.28
C VAL A 86 1.23 -9.62 11.97
N ASP A 87 1.53 -10.35 13.05
CA ASP A 87 0.51 -11.00 13.86
C ASP A 87 -0.12 -9.99 14.83
N LEU A 88 -1.44 -9.85 14.75
CA LEU A 88 -2.23 -8.95 15.58
C LEU A 88 -2.95 -9.66 16.74
N SER A 89 -2.67 -10.94 17.03
CA SER A 89 -3.37 -11.66 18.12
C SER A 89 -3.18 -11.06 19.52
N ASN A 90 -2.04 -10.43 19.79
CA ASN A 90 -1.67 -9.93 21.13
C ASN A 90 -1.72 -8.39 21.26
N VAL A 91 -2.35 -7.72 20.30
CA VAL A 91 -2.44 -6.24 20.30
C VAL A 91 -3.55 -5.75 21.23
N LYS A 92 -3.41 -4.50 21.67
CA LYS A 92 -4.40 -3.81 22.49
C LYS A 92 -5.00 -2.63 21.75
N LEU A 93 -6.10 -2.07 22.25
CA LEU A 93 -6.60 -0.79 21.77
C LEU A 93 -5.55 0.31 21.97
N GLY A 94 -5.44 1.22 21.01
CA GLY A 94 -4.47 2.30 21.00
C GLY A 94 -3.18 1.96 20.25
N GLU A 95 -2.07 2.57 20.68
CA GLU A 95 -0.78 2.45 20.02
C GLU A 95 -0.07 1.14 20.38
N ASN A 96 0.38 0.42 19.37
CA ASN A 96 1.14 -0.82 19.47
C ASN A 96 2.42 -0.68 18.65
N SER A 97 3.56 -1.06 19.22
CA SER A 97 4.83 -1.12 18.49
C SER A 97 5.21 -2.58 18.28
N ILE A 98 5.20 -3.03 17.04
CA ILE A 98 5.43 -4.43 16.69
C ILE A 98 6.78 -4.57 16.00
N PRO A 99 7.75 -5.29 16.61
CA PRO A 99 9.05 -5.53 15.98
C PRO A 99 8.88 -6.51 14.81
N LEU A 100 9.51 -6.19 13.68
CA LEU A 100 9.62 -7.07 12.53
C LEU A 100 10.90 -7.90 12.67
N THR A 101 10.73 -9.22 12.67
CA THR A 101 11.85 -10.17 12.76
C THR A 101 11.91 -11.03 11.51
N LYS A 102 12.92 -11.89 11.40
CA LYS A 102 13.06 -12.81 10.26
C LYS A 102 11.83 -13.72 10.09
N SER A 103 11.15 -14.10 11.18
CA SER A 103 9.94 -14.92 11.13
C SER A 103 8.70 -14.16 10.64
N SER A 104 8.73 -12.82 10.71
CA SER A 104 7.67 -11.96 10.15
C SER A 104 7.70 -11.95 8.63
N VAL A 105 8.82 -12.32 7.98
CA VAL A 105 8.95 -12.30 6.52
C VAL A 105 8.87 -13.72 5.98
N LYS A 106 7.85 -13.99 5.16
CA LYS A 106 7.78 -15.22 4.37
C LYS A 106 8.67 -15.07 3.13
N LEU A 107 9.59 -16.01 2.96
CA LEU A 107 10.54 -16.05 1.85
C LEU A 107 10.54 -17.43 1.17
N PRO A 108 10.88 -17.47 -0.13
CA PRO A 108 11.17 -18.72 -0.81
C PRO A 108 12.51 -19.32 -0.33
N ARG A 109 12.72 -20.60 -0.66
CA ARG A 109 13.93 -21.32 -0.25
C ARG A 109 15.18 -20.72 -0.91
N GLY A 110 16.28 -20.66 -0.17
CA GLY A 110 17.57 -20.18 -0.70
C GLY A 110 17.73 -18.66 -0.72
N VAL A 111 16.87 -17.94 -0.01
CA VAL A 111 16.94 -16.49 0.22
C VAL A 111 17.22 -16.23 1.69
N GLU A 112 18.18 -15.35 1.97
CA GLU A 112 18.52 -14.91 3.33
C GLU A 112 18.16 -13.45 3.54
N ILE A 113 17.61 -13.12 4.72
CA ILE A 113 17.32 -11.75 5.11
C ILE A 113 18.58 -11.15 5.72
N LEU A 114 19.00 -10.03 5.17
CA LEU A 114 20.10 -9.22 5.69
C LEU A 114 19.59 -8.05 6.52
N ARG A 115 18.57 -7.34 6.02
CA ARG A 115 18.00 -6.16 6.68
C ARG A 115 16.50 -6.06 6.47
N ILE A 116 15.81 -5.51 7.47
CA ILE A 116 14.38 -5.17 7.42
C ILE A 116 14.25 -3.71 7.86
N ASP A 117 13.56 -2.91 7.07
CA ASP A 117 13.44 -1.47 7.31
C ASP A 117 12.02 -0.96 7.02
N PRO A 118 11.34 -0.35 8.01
CA PRO A 118 11.75 -0.22 9.41
C PRO A 118 11.77 -1.57 10.15
N SER A 119 12.61 -1.70 11.18
CA SER A 119 12.64 -2.90 12.04
C SER A 119 11.45 -2.99 13.01
N THR A 120 10.67 -1.92 13.14
CA THR A 120 9.50 -1.84 14.02
C THR A 120 8.39 -1.07 13.30
N VAL A 121 7.18 -1.63 13.32
CA VAL A 121 6.00 -0.96 12.79
C VAL A 121 5.13 -0.49 13.95
N LYS A 122 4.76 0.79 13.94
CA LYS A 122 3.79 1.34 14.89
C LYS A 122 2.40 1.26 14.26
N LEU A 123 1.47 0.64 14.98
CA LEU A 123 0.08 0.51 14.61
C LEU A 123 -0.78 1.20 15.65
N TYR A 124 -1.82 1.90 15.21
CA TYR A 124 -2.88 2.39 16.08
C TYR A 124 -4.13 1.58 15.79
N LEU A 125 -4.55 0.76 16.76
CA LEU A 125 -5.78 -0.01 16.66
C LEU A 125 -6.90 0.71 17.41
N ASP A 126 -8.08 0.69 16.82
CA ASP A 126 -9.29 1.24 17.43
C ASP A 126 -10.40 0.20 17.40
N LYS A 127 -11.46 0.45 18.18
CA LYS A 127 -12.65 -0.40 18.17
C LYS A 127 -13.28 -0.35 16.79
N LYS A 128 -13.56 -1.54 16.24
CA LYS A 128 -14.35 -1.69 15.03
C LYS A 128 -15.81 -1.46 15.38
N GLU A 129 -16.47 -0.59 14.63
CA GLU A 129 -17.87 -0.25 14.85
C GLU A 129 -18.61 -0.14 13.52
N GLN A 130 -19.91 -0.36 13.56
CA GLN A 130 -20.81 -0.13 12.44
C GLN A 130 -21.76 1.00 12.80
N LYS A 131 -21.92 1.97 11.90
CA LYS A 131 -22.74 3.16 12.11
C LYS A 131 -23.62 3.39 10.89
N ALA A 132 -24.92 3.61 11.11
CA ALA A 132 -25.81 4.09 10.07
C ALA A 132 -25.62 5.60 9.89
N VAL A 133 -25.35 6.06 8.67
CA VAL A 133 -25.10 7.47 8.36
C VAL A 133 -26.03 7.93 7.22
N PRO A 134 -26.68 9.11 7.36
CA PRO A 134 -27.52 9.65 6.30
C PRO A 134 -26.70 10.03 5.06
N VAL A 135 -27.30 9.86 3.88
CA VAL A 135 -26.73 10.23 2.60
C VAL A 135 -27.37 11.51 2.08
N LYS A 136 -26.56 12.40 1.50
CA LYS A 136 -27.02 13.62 0.83
C LYS A 136 -26.57 13.63 -0.62
N ALA A 137 -27.53 13.78 -1.53
CA ALA A 137 -27.24 13.94 -2.95
C ALA A 137 -26.57 15.30 -3.21
N VAL A 138 -25.52 15.29 -4.01
CA VAL A 138 -24.88 16.50 -4.54
C VAL A 138 -25.41 16.74 -5.94
N ILE A 139 -26.14 17.83 -6.13
CA ILE A 139 -26.75 18.18 -7.42
C ILE A 139 -25.98 19.33 -8.04
N THR A 140 -25.64 19.22 -9.32
CA THR A 140 -24.92 20.25 -10.10
C THR A 140 -25.67 20.58 -11.39
N GLY A 141 -25.48 21.78 -11.92
CA GLY A 141 -26.22 22.27 -13.09
C GLY A 141 -27.59 22.86 -12.74
N LYS A 142 -28.32 23.32 -13.76
CA LYS A 142 -29.68 23.88 -13.64
C LYS A 142 -30.65 23.13 -14.56
N PRO A 143 -31.87 22.82 -14.10
CA PRO A 143 -32.92 22.32 -14.98
C PRO A 143 -33.19 23.28 -16.14
N GLN A 144 -33.85 22.76 -17.18
CA GLN A 144 -34.32 23.59 -18.30
C GLN A 144 -35.15 24.79 -17.80
N LYS A 145 -35.06 25.93 -18.50
CA LYS A 145 -35.89 27.12 -18.20
C LYS A 145 -37.37 26.75 -18.05
N GLY A 146 -37.99 27.22 -16.96
CA GLY A 146 -39.38 26.91 -16.62
C GLY A 146 -39.56 25.70 -15.72
N PHE A 147 -38.49 25.00 -15.34
CA PHE A 147 -38.50 23.91 -14.37
C PHE A 147 -37.66 24.23 -13.14
N VAL A 148 -38.09 23.73 -11.97
CA VAL A 148 -37.35 23.80 -10.72
C VAL A 148 -37.35 22.45 -10.03
N VAL A 149 -36.27 22.16 -9.29
CA VAL A 149 -36.21 20.97 -8.42
C VAL A 149 -37.24 21.13 -7.31
N SER A 150 -38.17 20.19 -7.24
CA SER A 150 -39.25 20.15 -6.24
C SER A 150 -38.84 19.35 -5.01
N SER A 151 -38.25 18.17 -5.20
CA SER A 151 -37.71 17.33 -4.12
C SER A 151 -36.59 16.45 -4.65
N VAL A 152 -35.74 15.97 -3.73
CA VAL A 152 -34.72 14.96 -3.99
C VAL A 152 -34.95 13.82 -3.00
N GLU A 153 -35.26 12.65 -3.52
CA GLU A 153 -35.50 11.44 -2.75
C GLU A 153 -34.32 10.50 -2.90
N ILE A 154 -33.83 9.95 -1.79
CA ILE A 154 -32.67 9.05 -1.78
C ILE A 154 -33.10 7.73 -1.17
N ASN A 155 -32.85 6.63 -1.87
CA ASN A 155 -33.17 5.28 -1.43
C ASN A 155 -31.95 4.34 -1.55
N PRO A 156 -31.42 3.82 -0.43
CA PRO A 156 -31.81 4.10 0.96
C PRO A 156 -31.36 5.51 1.42
N SER A 157 -32.09 6.12 2.35
CA SER A 157 -31.76 7.46 2.89
C SER A 157 -30.55 7.46 3.83
N SER A 158 -30.18 6.29 4.34
CA SER A 158 -28.97 6.04 5.12
C SER A 158 -28.30 4.74 4.67
N ILE A 159 -26.99 4.67 4.89
CA ILE A 159 -26.16 3.49 4.61
C ILE A 159 -25.41 3.08 5.87
N ASN A 160 -25.05 1.80 5.98
CA ASN A 160 -24.19 1.37 7.06
C ASN A 160 -22.74 1.52 6.63
N ILE A 161 -21.96 2.15 7.49
CA ILE A 161 -20.51 2.23 7.35
C ILE A 161 -19.83 1.47 8.48
N GLU A 162 -18.72 0.83 8.16
CA GLU A 162 -17.91 0.04 9.07
C GLU A 162 -16.48 0.59 9.04
N GLY A 163 -15.90 0.74 10.22
CA GLY A 163 -14.62 1.43 10.37
C GLY A 163 -14.16 1.50 11.82
N ALA A 164 -13.01 2.13 12.02
CA ALA A 164 -12.54 2.56 13.33
C ALA A 164 -13.53 3.58 13.93
N LYS A 165 -14.02 3.32 15.16
CA LYS A 165 -14.97 4.16 15.89
C LYS A 165 -14.63 5.64 15.82
N ARG A 166 -13.38 6.01 16.09
CA ARG A 166 -12.95 7.42 16.14
C ARG A 166 -13.07 8.13 14.79
N GLU A 167 -12.96 7.42 13.67
CA GLU A 167 -13.21 7.99 12.34
C GLU A 167 -14.71 8.05 12.05
N LEU A 168 -15.45 6.98 12.35
CA LEU A 168 -16.91 6.95 12.15
C LEU A 168 -17.64 8.03 12.95
N ASP A 169 -17.18 8.32 14.17
CA ASP A 169 -17.74 9.37 15.04
C ASP A 169 -17.63 10.76 14.40
N ARG A 170 -16.61 10.99 13.57
CA ARG A 170 -16.42 12.26 12.83
C ARG A 170 -17.34 12.36 11.62
N ILE A 171 -17.85 11.23 11.13
CA ILE A 171 -18.75 11.18 9.97
C ILE A 171 -20.18 11.40 10.45
N ARG A 172 -20.75 12.54 10.05
CA ARG A 172 -22.16 12.90 10.34
C ARG A 172 -23.08 12.70 9.13
N LEU A 173 -22.53 12.83 7.94
CA LEU A 173 -23.24 12.81 6.66
C LEU A 173 -22.26 12.34 5.59
N ILE A 174 -22.76 11.58 4.62
CA ILE A 174 -22.01 11.17 3.45
C ILE A 174 -22.66 11.76 2.20
N LYS A 175 -21.85 12.19 1.25
CA LYS A 175 -22.33 12.76 0.00
C LYS A 175 -22.25 11.74 -1.13
N THR A 176 -23.09 11.90 -2.13
CA THR A 176 -22.91 11.21 -3.41
C THR A 176 -21.87 11.96 -4.25
N GLU A 177 -21.35 11.28 -5.27
CA GLU A 177 -20.74 11.95 -6.40
C GLU A 177 -21.73 12.98 -7.00
N PRO A 178 -21.24 14.07 -7.64
CA PRO A 178 -22.10 15.07 -8.25
C PRO A 178 -23.02 14.47 -9.32
N ILE A 179 -24.30 14.81 -9.24
CA ILE A 179 -25.33 14.42 -10.21
C ILE A 179 -25.65 15.66 -11.05
N ASP A 180 -25.31 15.60 -12.33
CA ASP A 180 -25.60 16.68 -13.27
C ASP A 180 -27.07 16.64 -13.71
N ILE A 181 -27.73 17.78 -13.55
CA ILE A 181 -29.12 18.01 -13.95
C ILE A 181 -29.25 19.16 -14.97
N GLU A 182 -28.17 19.50 -15.66
CA GLU A 182 -28.20 20.55 -16.68
C GLU A 182 -29.23 20.23 -17.77
N GLY A 183 -30.17 21.15 -17.99
CA GLY A 183 -31.14 21.07 -19.08
C GLY A 183 -32.22 19.99 -18.95
N ILE A 184 -32.32 19.29 -17.81
CA ILE A 184 -33.39 18.29 -17.62
C ILE A 184 -34.76 18.94 -17.48
N LYS A 185 -35.79 18.28 -18.03
CA LYS A 185 -37.20 18.71 -18.02
C LYS A 185 -38.15 17.71 -17.34
N ASP A 186 -37.70 16.46 -17.18
CA ASP A 186 -38.46 15.36 -16.58
C ASP A 186 -37.78 14.88 -15.30
N ASN A 187 -38.50 14.13 -14.47
CA ASN A 187 -37.93 13.52 -13.27
C ASN A 187 -36.76 12.60 -13.64
N LEU A 188 -35.68 12.68 -12.87
CA LEU A 188 -34.48 11.88 -13.08
C LEU A 188 -34.32 10.90 -11.93
N THR A 189 -34.22 9.60 -12.22
CA THR A 189 -33.80 8.59 -11.25
C THR A 189 -32.47 8.00 -11.71
N ILE A 190 -31.45 8.13 -10.89
CA ILE A 190 -30.09 7.66 -11.19
C ILE A 190 -29.50 6.92 -9.99
N GLN A 191 -28.70 5.90 -10.28
CA GLN A 191 -27.85 5.26 -9.28
C GLN A 191 -26.58 6.09 -9.09
N ALA A 192 -26.48 6.80 -7.98
CA ALA A 192 -25.34 7.65 -7.65
C ALA A 192 -24.37 6.88 -6.75
N LYS A 193 -23.07 6.97 -7.05
CA LYS A 193 -22.02 6.45 -6.18
C LYS A 193 -21.82 7.35 -4.98
N ILE A 194 -21.39 6.74 -3.90
CA ILE A 194 -21.05 7.45 -2.67
C ILE A 194 -19.61 7.98 -2.77
N ASP A 195 -19.42 9.25 -2.39
CA ASP A 195 -18.10 9.86 -2.30
C ASP A 195 -17.54 9.65 -0.88
N PRO A 196 -16.46 8.87 -0.70
CA PRO A 196 -15.83 8.67 0.59
C PRO A 196 -15.08 9.93 1.10
N GLU A 197 -14.91 10.98 0.28
CA GLU A 197 -14.16 12.21 0.60
C GLU A 197 -12.76 11.91 1.18
N GLY A 198 -12.10 10.86 0.69
CA GLY A 198 -10.78 10.41 1.17
C GLY A 198 -10.77 9.74 2.55
N LYS A 199 -11.94 9.45 3.14
CA LYS A 199 -12.07 8.75 4.42
C LYS A 199 -11.95 7.24 4.22
N ILE A 200 -11.42 6.56 5.23
CA ILE A 200 -11.20 5.11 5.21
C ILE A 200 -12.33 4.45 6.01
N PHE A 201 -13.37 4.00 5.30
CA PHE A 201 -14.45 3.17 5.85
C PHE A 201 -14.92 2.18 4.78
N ARG A 202 -15.53 1.08 5.20
CA ARG A 202 -16.25 0.15 4.33
C ARG A 202 -17.74 0.48 4.39
N THR A 203 -18.47 0.25 3.31
CA THR A 203 -19.93 0.40 3.30
C THR A 203 -20.59 -0.88 2.83
N ASP A 204 -21.83 -1.10 3.26
CA ASP A 204 -22.68 -2.20 2.78
C ASP A 204 -23.19 -1.97 1.36
N LYS A 205 -23.25 -0.70 0.91
CA LYS A 205 -23.69 -0.30 -0.43
C LYS A 205 -22.86 0.85 -0.95
N ASP A 206 -22.20 0.65 -2.10
CA ASP A 206 -21.39 1.70 -2.73
C ASP A 206 -22.22 2.73 -3.53
N THR A 207 -23.52 2.47 -3.67
CA THR A 207 -24.44 3.28 -4.47
C THR A 207 -25.80 3.44 -3.82
N VAL A 208 -26.47 4.55 -4.13
CA VAL A 208 -27.85 4.85 -3.72
C VAL A 208 -28.66 5.30 -4.94
N TYR A 209 -29.96 5.05 -4.93
CA TYR A 209 -30.86 5.61 -5.93
C TYR A 209 -31.25 7.02 -5.53
N VAL A 210 -31.01 7.98 -6.41
CA VAL A 210 -31.39 9.38 -6.24
C VAL A 210 -32.46 9.71 -7.27
N THR A 211 -33.64 10.11 -6.80
CA THR A 211 -34.74 10.58 -7.63
C THR A 211 -34.89 12.09 -7.44
N VAL A 212 -34.55 12.84 -8.48
CA VAL A 212 -34.75 14.29 -8.56
C VAL A 212 -36.09 14.56 -9.22
N LYS A 213 -37.06 15.08 -8.45
CA LYS A 213 -38.39 15.44 -8.96
C LYS A 213 -38.38 16.90 -9.41
N LEU A 214 -38.84 17.16 -10.63
CA LEU A 214 -38.99 18.51 -11.16
C LEU A 214 -40.46 18.93 -11.13
N ARG A 215 -40.69 20.23 -10.95
CA ARG A 215 -41.99 20.86 -11.18
C ARG A 215 -41.84 22.06 -12.09
N ARG A 216 -42.89 22.38 -12.82
CA ARG A 216 -42.96 23.61 -13.61
C ARG A 216 -43.08 24.81 -12.68
N HIS A 217 -42.27 25.84 -12.93
CA HIS A 217 -42.33 27.14 -12.26
C HIS A 217 -43.45 28.00 -12.87
#